data_AF-A0A6P4XVD3-F1
#
_entry.id   AF-A0A6P4XVD3-F1
#
_cell.length_a   1.000
_cell.length_b   1.000
_cell.length_c   1.000
_cell.angle_alpha   90.00
_cell.angle_beta   90.00
_cell.angle_gamma   90.00
#
_symmetry.space_group_name_H-M   'P 1'
#
loop_
_entity.id
_entity.type
_entity.pdbx_description
1 polymer ?
#
loop_
_entity_poly.entity_id
_entity_poly.type
_entity_poly.pdbx_seq_one_letter_code
_entity_poly.pdbx_strand_id
1 'polypeptide(L)'
;MTIQWTIVATFLYAEIGVCVLLCIPFISARRWQKIFKSALLNWFVQHGNLYFNVLIAILLLLFGDAIREMFKYGSAPKVHGGQDPALFPQAEINLHMKLFRAQRNFYIAGFALFLFVVLRRLVTVISNTATLEAKSEAFEKQAKSATDAAEKLLEENEKLKKEGPGAENDAELEKLRDKVANKNKELDEAKDKLLHLEADLQAVKKQAQGVNTEYDRLLKEHSKLQEELEAAKGGDGDKKDD
;
A
#
# COMPACT_ATOMS: atom_id res chain seq x y z
N MET A 1 -4.54 38.13 -4.01
CA MET A 1 -4.67 36.70 -4.39
C MET A 1 -6.11 36.45 -4.77
N THR A 2 -6.41 35.58 -5.73
CA THR A 2 -7.82 35.14 -5.86
C THR A 2 -8.16 34.25 -4.67
N ILE A 3 -9.45 34.16 -4.33
CA ILE A 3 -9.93 33.38 -3.17
C ILE A 3 -9.52 31.90 -3.32
N GLN A 4 -9.59 31.34 -4.54
CA GLN A 4 -9.14 29.98 -4.87
C GLN A 4 -7.71 29.70 -4.39
N TRP A 5 -6.73 30.53 -4.78
CA TRP A 5 -5.32 30.30 -4.41
C TRP A 5 -5.05 30.51 -2.92
N THR A 6 -5.90 31.28 -2.23
CA THR A 6 -5.83 31.45 -0.78
C THR A 6 -6.29 30.18 -0.05
N ILE A 7 -7.32 29.50 -0.56
CA ILE A 7 -7.78 28.21 -0.04
C ILE A 7 -6.70 27.14 -0.23
N VAL A 8 -6.09 27.05 -1.42
CA VAL A 8 -5.01 26.09 -1.69
C VAL A 8 -3.79 26.35 -0.80
N ALA A 9 -3.42 27.62 -0.59
CA ALA A 9 -2.33 27.97 0.32
C ALA A 9 -2.65 27.60 1.78
N THR A 10 -3.89 27.82 2.23
CA THR A 10 -4.33 27.45 3.57
C THR A 10 -4.27 25.94 3.77
N PHE A 11 -4.71 25.18 2.76
CA PHE A 11 -4.60 23.73 2.73
C PHE A 11 -3.14 23.28 2.83
N LEU A 12 -2.24 23.85 2.02
CA LEU A 12 -0.81 23.59 2.08
C LEU A 12 -0.21 23.85 3.47
N TYR A 13 -0.55 24.97 4.11
CA TYR A 13 -0.04 25.28 5.45
C TYR A 13 -0.55 24.29 6.50
N ALA A 14 -1.80 23.84 6.39
CA ALA A 14 -2.33 22.79 7.24
C ALA A 14 -1.57 21.48 7.04
N GLU A 15 -1.30 21.08 5.79
CA GLU A 15 -0.52 19.88 5.47
C GLU A 15 0.90 19.94 6.05
N ILE A 16 1.59 21.07 5.89
CA ILE A 16 2.92 21.28 6.48
C ILE A 16 2.85 21.12 8.00
N GLY A 17 1.86 21.75 8.65
CA GLY A 17 1.66 21.64 10.09
C GLY A 17 1.45 20.20 10.55
N VAL A 18 0.60 19.44 9.86
CA VAL A 18 0.33 18.04 10.21
C VAL A 18 1.54 17.14 9.89
N CYS A 19 2.24 17.35 8.77
CA CYS A 19 3.47 16.62 8.43
C CYS A 19 4.56 16.83 9.48
N VAL A 20 4.81 18.09 9.87
CA VAL A 20 5.79 18.40 10.92
C VAL A 20 5.38 17.76 12.23
N LEU A 21 4.11 17.85 12.60
CA LEU A 21 3.58 17.24 13.82
C LEU A 21 3.74 15.71 13.82
N LEU A 22 3.52 15.04 12.68
CA LEU A 22 3.71 13.60 12.50
C LEU A 22 5.18 13.18 12.48
N CYS A 23 6.08 14.02 11.96
CA CYS A 23 7.51 13.74 11.88
C CYS A 23 8.27 13.96 13.20
N ILE A 24 7.66 14.62 14.19
CA ILE A 24 8.31 14.86 15.48
C ILE A 24 8.54 13.51 16.21
N PRO A 25 9.80 13.17 16.55
CA PRO A 25 10.14 11.91 17.19
C PRO A 25 9.67 11.82 18.65
N PHE A 26 9.16 12.91 19.23
CA PHE A 26 8.74 12.99 20.63
C PHE A 26 7.42 12.27 20.93
N ILE A 27 6.59 12.01 19.90
CA ILE A 27 5.30 11.34 20.08
C ILE A 27 5.49 9.86 19.79
N SER A 28 5.50 9.03 20.85
CA SER A 28 5.65 7.58 20.69
C SER A 28 4.51 6.98 19.86
N ALA A 29 4.82 5.91 19.12
CA ALA A 29 3.86 5.17 18.30
C ALA A 29 2.62 4.74 19.10
N ARG A 30 2.77 4.47 20.40
CA ARG A 30 1.67 4.17 21.33
C ARG A 30 0.69 5.34 21.56
N ARG A 31 1.17 6.59 21.61
CA ARG A 31 0.29 7.78 21.74
C ARG A 31 -0.46 8.01 20.43
N TRP A 32 0.26 7.91 19.32
CA TRP A 32 -0.33 7.92 17.99
C TRP A 32 -1.40 6.85 17.86
N GLN A 33 -1.14 5.62 18.30
CA GLN A 33 -2.12 4.53 18.27
C GLN A 33 -3.44 4.89 18.95
N LYS A 34 -3.40 5.54 20.12
CA LYS A 34 -4.62 5.97 20.83
C LYS A 34 -5.39 7.03 20.05
N ILE A 35 -4.69 7.96 19.42
CA ILE A 35 -5.28 9.00 18.57
C ILE A 35 -5.83 8.38 17.27
N PHE A 36 -5.09 7.48 16.63
CA PHE A 36 -5.48 6.74 15.41
C PHE A 36 -6.63 5.77 15.66
N LYS A 37 -6.75 5.18 16.86
CA LYS A 37 -7.89 4.35 17.25
C LYS A 37 -9.13 5.14 17.69
N SER A 38 -9.05 6.46 17.83
CA SER A 38 -10.22 7.26 18.18
C SER A 38 -11.29 7.16 17.08
N ALA A 39 -12.57 7.21 17.46
CA ALA A 39 -13.70 7.04 16.54
C ALA A 39 -13.65 8.02 15.35
N LEU A 40 -13.15 9.23 15.58
CA LEU A 40 -12.95 10.26 14.55
C LEU A 40 -11.96 9.81 13.48
N LEU A 41 -10.84 9.23 13.87
CA LEU A 41 -9.81 8.86 12.93
C LEU A 41 -10.11 7.53 12.23
N ASN A 42 -10.77 6.60 12.92
CA ASN A 42 -11.25 5.37 12.29
C ASN A 42 -12.32 5.67 11.22
N TRP A 43 -13.20 6.63 11.47
CA TRP A 43 -14.13 7.16 10.46
C TRP A 43 -13.38 7.77 9.27
N PHE A 44 -12.32 8.55 9.56
CA PHE A 44 -11.45 9.15 8.54
C PHE A 44 -10.67 8.10 7.73
N VAL A 45 -10.29 6.96 8.32
CA VAL A 45 -9.60 5.87 7.62
C VAL A 45 -10.57 5.06 6.76
N GLN A 46 -11.77 4.75 7.26
CA GLN A 46 -12.78 3.99 6.53
C GLN A 46 -13.27 4.72 5.27
N HIS A 47 -13.55 6.03 5.37
CA HIS A 47 -13.97 6.83 4.22
C HIS A 47 -12.79 7.54 3.53
N GLY A 48 -11.60 7.49 4.12
CA GLY A 48 -10.43 8.25 3.70
C GLY A 48 -9.93 7.90 2.31
N ASN A 49 -10.16 6.67 1.83
CA ASN A 49 -9.74 6.29 0.49
C ASN A 49 -10.56 7.02 -0.59
N LEU A 50 -11.87 7.19 -0.37
CA LEU A 50 -12.74 7.96 -1.25
C LEU A 50 -12.39 9.45 -1.19
N TYR A 51 -12.29 10.01 0.02
CA TYR A 51 -11.91 11.42 0.20
C TYR A 51 -10.54 11.75 -0.38
N PHE A 52 -9.55 10.86 -0.21
CA PHE A 52 -8.22 10.98 -0.78
C PHE A 52 -8.28 11.01 -2.31
N ASN A 53 -8.99 10.06 -2.93
CA ASN A 53 -9.12 9.99 -4.39
C ASN A 53 -9.82 11.22 -5.00
N VAL A 54 -10.83 11.76 -4.31
CA VAL A 54 -11.52 12.98 -4.74
C VAL A 54 -10.61 14.21 -4.56
N LEU A 55 -9.96 14.36 -3.41
CA LEU A 55 -9.07 15.48 -3.14
C LEU A 55 -7.84 15.50 -4.05
N ILE A 56 -7.23 14.35 -4.33
CA ILE A 56 -6.08 14.27 -5.24
C ILE A 56 -6.50 14.62 -6.67
N ALA A 57 -7.70 14.21 -7.12
CA ALA A 57 -8.22 14.59 -8.43
C ALA A 57 -8.43 16.12 -8.52
N ILE A 58 -8.99 16.74 -7.47
CA ILE A 58 -9.16 18.20 -7.40
C ILE A 58 -7.79 18.91 -7.40
N LEU A 59 -6.82 18.44 -6.62
CA LEU A 59 -5.46 18.98 -6.58
C LEU A 59 -4.76 18.85 -7.94
N LEU A 60 -4.92 17.73 -8.63
CA LEU A 60 -4.39 17.52 -9.98
C LEU A 60 -5.01 18.48 -11.00
N LEU A 61 -6.32 18.72 -10.94
CA LEU A 61 -6.98 19.72 -11.80
C LEU A 61 -6.49 21.14 -11.52
N LEU A 62 -6.35 21.52 -10.25
CA LEU A 62 -5.79 22.81 -9.84
C LEU A 62 -4.34 22.97 -10.27
N PHE A 63 -3.55 21.90 -10.15
CA PHE A 63 -2.16 21.89 -10.59
C PHE A 63 -2.05 21.99 -12.12
N GLY A 64 -2.93 21.30 -12.85
CA GLY A 64 -3.05 21.43 -14.31
C GLY A 64 -3.44 22.84 -14.75
N ASP A 65 -4.38 23.48 -14.05
CA ASP A 65 -4.74 24.89 -14.27
C ASP A 65 -3.56 25.82 -13.98
N ALA A 66 -2.81 25.59 -12.90
CA ALA A 66 -1.60 26.35 -12.58
C ALA A 66 -0.51 26.20 -13.65
N ILE A 67 -0.31 24.98 -14.16
CA ILE A 67 0.62 24.70 -15.26
C ILE A 67 0.19 25.45 -16.53
N ARG A 68 -1.09 25.37 -16.88
CA ARG A 68 -1.64 26.07 -18.05
C ARG A 68 -1.48 27.59 -17.91
N GLU A 69 -1.76 28.14 -16.73
CA GLU A 69 -1.62 29.56 -16.44
C GLU A 69 -0.14 30.00 -16.49
N MET A 70 0.78 29.19 -15.96
CA MET A 70 2.22 29.42 -16.01
C MET A 70 2.74 29.41 -17.46
N PHE A 71 2.37 28.42 -18.27
CA PHE A 71 2.76 28.37 -19.68
C PHE A 71 2.10 29.46 -20.51
N LYS A 72 0.83 29.80 -20.24
CA LYS A 72 0.13 30.88 -20.95
C LYS A 72 0.83 32.22 -20.77
N TYR A 73 1.24 32.57 -19.55
CA TYR A 73 1.92 33.84 -19.31
C TYR A 73 3.44 33.76 -19.55
N GLY A 74 4.03 32.56 -19.52
CA GLY A 74 5.44 32.34 -19.85
C GLY A 74 5.73 32.33 -21.34
N SER A 75 4.80 31.81 -22.14
CA SER A 75 4.85 31.76 -23.60
C SER A 75 4.07 32.88 -24.28
N ALA A 76 3.41 33.76 -23.51
CA ALA A 76 2.85 34.98 -24.06
C ALA A 76 4.00 35.74 -24.73
N PRO A 77 3.91 36.05 -26.04
CA PRO A 77 4.89 36.92 -26.67
C PRO A 77 4.99 38.18 -25.82
N LYS A 78 6.21 38.62 -25.49
CA LYS A 78 6.45 40.01 -25.07
C LYS A 78 5.62 40.86 -26.04
N VAL A 79 4.56 41.46 -25.53
CA VAL A 79 3.55 42.29 -26.23
C VAL A 79 3.79 42.40 -27.74
N HIS A 80 3.09 41.55 -28.52
CA HIS A 80 2.66 41.78 -29.91
C HIS A 80 3.74 42.24 -30.92
N GLY A 81 3.91 41.48 -32.01
CA GLY A 81 4.91 41.75 -33.05
C GLY A 81 5.08 43.24 -33.42
N GLY A 82 6.30 43.77 -33.23
CA GLY A 82 6.80 44.92 -33.97
C GLY A 82 6.50 46.34 -33.47
N GLN A 83 5.98 46.56 -32.25
CA GLN A 83 5.84 47.93 -31.71
C GLN A 83 6.73 48.16 -30.48
N ASP A 84 7.38 49.33 -30.44
CA ASP A 84 8.45 49.68 -29.51
C ASP A 84 8.08 49.46 -28.03
N PRO A 85 8.94 48.78 -27.25
CA PRO A 85 8.79 48.60 -25.78
C PRO A 85 8.63 49.92 -25.00
N ALA A 86 9.08 51.04 -25.57
CA ALA A 86 8.96 52.37 -24.98
C ALA A 86 7.53 52.93 -24.98
N LEU A 87 6.60 52.41 -25.81
CA LEU A 87 5.27 52.98 -25.99
C LEU A 87 4.25 52.51 -24.94
N PHE A 88 4.43 51.33 -24.34
CA PHE A 88 3.50 50.76 -23.34
C PHE A 88 4.19 50.07 -22.15
N PRO A 89 5.04 50.76 -21.38
CA PRO A 89 5.74 50.18 -20.22
C PRO A 89 4.78 49.58 -19.17
N GLN A 90 3.55 50.11 -19.07
CA GLN A 90 2.52 49.57 -18.16
C GLN A 90 2.01 48.18 -18.58
N ALA A 91 2.04 47.83 -19.86
CA ALA A 91 1.60 46.52 -20.34
C ALA A 91 2.62 45.43 -19.98
N GLU A 92 3.91 45.72 -20.11
CA GLU A 92 5.00 44.81 -19.72
C GLU A 92 5.01 44.56 -18.21
N ILE A 93 4.88 45.62 -17.39
CA ILE A 93 4.79 45.49 -15.93
C ILE A 93 3.61 44.58 -15.52
N ASN A 94 2.45 44.74 -16.18
CA ASN A 94 1.28 43.90 -15.92
C ASN A 94 1.47 42.44 -16.34
N LEU A 95 2.21 42.17 -17.42
CA LEU A 95 2.57 40.81 -17.85
C LEU A 95 3.50 40.15 -16.83
N HIS A 96 4.59 40.82 -16.45
CA HIS A 96 5.53 40.32 -15.44
C HIS A 96 4.85 40.05 -14.10
N MET A 97 3.92 40.93 -13.69
CA MET A 97 3.16 40.73 -12.46
C MET A 97 2.20 39.51 -12.53
N LYS A 98 1.61 39.24 -13.70
CA LYS A 98 0.79 38.02 -13.93
C LYS A 98 1.64 36.76 -13.98
N LEU A 99 2.82 36.81 -14.60
CA LEU A 99 3.76 35.70 -14.65
C LEU A 99 4.24 35.30 -13.25
N PHE A 100 4.66 36.27 -12.43
CA PHE A 100 5.09 36.02 -11.06
C PHE A 100 3.97 35.39 -10.21
N ARG A 101 2.72 35.86 -10.42
CA ARG A 101 1.55 35.29 -9.76
C ARG A 101 1.33 33.83 -10.15
N ALA A 102 1.42 33.52 -11.44
CA ALA A 102 1.24 32.15 -11.97
C ALA A 102 2.35 31.20 -11.48
N GLN A 103 3.62 31.64 -11.47
CA GLN A 103 4.75 30.86 -10.94
C GLN A 103 4.55 30.50 -9.47
N ARG A 104 4.20 31.47 -8.62
CA ARG A 104 3.94 31.21 -7.20
C ARG A 104 2.76 30.24 -7.01
N ASN A 105 1.67 30.42 -7.75
CA ASN A 105 0.50 29.55 -7.67
C ASN A 105 0.83 28.10 -8.09
N PHE A 106 1.66 27.94 -9.12
CA PHE A 106 2.19 26.65 -9.54
C PHE A 106 2.99 25.96 -8.43
N TYR A 107 3.90 26.68 -7.76
CA TYR A 107 4.62 26.11 -6.62
C TYR A 107 3.69 25.72 -5.48
N ILE A 108 2.74 26.58 -5.10
CA ILE A 108 1.78 26.28 -4.03
C ILE A 108 0.98 25.01 -4.34
N ALA A 109 0.42 24.90 -5.55
CA ALA A 109 -0.34 23.71 -5.95
C ALA A 109 0.52 22.45 -6.03
N GLY A 110 1.74 22.56 -6.58
CA GLY A 110 2.68 21.44 -6.69
C GLY A 110 3.13 20.92 -5.33
N PHE A 111 3.49 21.83 -4.41
CA PHE A 111 3.85 21.45 -3.05
C PHE A 111 2.69 20.85 -2.27
N ALA A 112 1.47 21.38 -2.44
CA ALA A 112 0.29 20.83 -1.78
C ALA A 112 0.01 19.40 -2.26
N LEU A 113 0.04 19.18 -3.58
CA LEU A 113 -0.13 17.85 -4.15
C LEU A 113 0.94 16.87 -3.65
N PHE A 114 2.21 17.28 -3.66
CA PHE A 114 3.31 16.46 -3.18
C PHE A 114 3.17 16.12 -1.69
N LEU A 115 2.92 17.13 -0.85
CA LEU A 115 2.77 16.93 0.59
C LEU A 115 1.54 16.09 0.92
N PHE A 116 0.45 16.21 0.17
CA PHE A 116 -0.74 15.38 0.37
C PHE A 116 -0.42 13.89 0.22
N VAL A 117 0.35 13.52 -0.81
CA VAL A 117 0.79 12.14 -1.04
C VAL A 117 1.73 11.66 0.06
N VAL A 118 2.68 12.52 0.48
CA VAL A 118 3.60 12.22 1.59
C VAL A 118 2.83 12.02 2.90
N LEU A 119 1.87 12.89 3.20
CA LEU A 119 1.01 12.83 4.39
C LEU A 119 0.24 11.51 4.41
N ARG A 120 -0.36 11.10 3.28
CA ARG A 120 -1.05 9.80 3.16
C ARG A 120 -0.12 8.63 3.46
N ARG A 121 1.10 8.66 2.94
CA ARG A 121 2.12 7.64 3.21
C ARG A 121 2.50 7.62 4.69
N LEU A 122 2.77 8.77 5.30
CA LEU A 122 3.12 8.90 6.72
C LEU A 122 2.04 8.34 7.63
N VAL A 123 0.79 8.78 7.44
CA VAL A 123 -0.36 8.30 8.24
C VAL A 123 -0.52 6.79 8.15
N THR A 124 -0.39 6.22 6.94
CA THR A 124 -0.52 4.77 6.74
C THR A 124 0.60 4.00 7.42
N VAL A 125 1.85 4.46 7.29
CA VAL A 125 3.01 3.82 7.91
C VAL A 125 2.90 3.88 9.44
N ILE A 126 2.59 5.04 10.01
CA ILE A 126 2.46 5.20 11.46
C ILE A 126 1.32 4.33 12.00
N SER A 127 0.18 4.28 11.31
CA SER A 127 -0.93 3.40 11.69
C SER A 127 -0.53 1.93 11.67
N ASN A 128 0.17 1.48 10.62
CA ASN A 128 0.63 0.11 10.49
C ASN A 128 1.62 -0.24 11.61
N THR A 129 2.62 0.60 11.86
CA THR A 129 3.61 0.41 12.94
C THR A 129 2.92 0.34 14.31
N ALA A 130 1.99 1.25 14.58
CA ALA A 130 1.22 1.26 15.83
C ALA A 130 0.39 -0.02 16.01
N THR A 131 -0.25 -0.54 14.95
CA THR A 131 -0.97 -1.81 15.03
C THR A 131 -0.05 -3.01 15.22
N LEU A 132 1.13 -2.98 14.62
CA LEU A 132 2.12 -4.05 14.72
C LEU A 132 2.71 -4.13 16.12
N GLU A 133 3.06 -2.98 16.72
CA GLU A 133 3.57 -2.89 18.10
C GLU A 133 2.52 -3.44 19.09
N ALA A 134 1.26 -3.08 18.92
CA ALA A 134 0.17 -3.58 19.77
C ALA A 134 -0.08 -5.08 19.63
N LYS A 135 0.02 -5.62 18.40
CA LYS A 135 -0.06 -7.06 18.16
C LYS A 135 1.13 -7.79 18.82
N SER A 136 2.33 -7.24 18.72
CA SER A 136 3.53 -7.81 19.39
C SER A 136 3.36 -7.85 20.90
N GLU A 137 2.88 -6.77 21.52
CA GLU A 137 2.65 -6.75 22.98
C GLU A 137 1.56 -7.75 23.40
N ALA A 138 0.50 -7.89 22.59
CA ALA A 138 -0.54 -8.88 22.83
C ALA A 138 0.00 -10.32 22.72
N PHE A 139 0.82 -10.61 21.71
CA PHE A 139 1.46 -11.91 21.55
C PHE A 139 2.44 -12.22 22.67
N GLU A 140 3.23 -11.25 23.13
CA GLU A 140 4.13 -11.43 24.26
C GLU A 140 3.36 -11.77 25.55
N LYS A 141 2.24 -11.09 25.80
CA LYS A 141 1.36 -11.39 26.95
C LYS A 141 0.71 -12.77 26.83
N GLN A 142 0.25 -13.15 25.65
CA GLN A 142 -0.31 -14.48 25.41
C GLN A 142 0.73 -15.58 25.58
N ALA A 143 1.96 -15.38 25.09
CA ALA A 143 3.06 -16.32 25.27
C ALA A 143 3.39 -16.51 26.75
N LYS A 144 3.56 -15.41 27.51
CA LYS A 144 3.79 -15.47 28.96
C LYS A 144 2.66 -16.18 29.70
N SER A 145 1.41 -15.81 29.42
CA SER A 145 0.25 -16.45 30.05
C SER A 145 0.14 -17.94 29.71
N ALA A 146 0.51 -18.36 28.51
CA ALA A 146 0.52 -19.77 28.12
C ALA A 146 1.66 -20.53 28.80
N THR A 147 2.85 -19.92 28.93
CA THR A 147 3.98 -20.48 29.69
C THR A 147 3.63 -20.63 31.16
N ASP A 148 3.07 -19.59 31.80
CA ASP A 148 2.65 -19.63 33.20
C ASP A 148 1.58 -20.71 33.44
N ALA A 149 0.64 -20.88 32.49
CA ALA A 149 -0.37 -21.92 32.57
C ALA A 149 0.22 -23.32 32.41
N ALA A 150 1.16 -23.50 31.47
CA ALA A 150 1.87 -24.77 31.28
C ALA A 150 2.72 -25.13 32.50
N GLU A 151 3.43 -24.16 33.08
CA GLU A 151 4.25 -24.35 34.28
C GLU A 151 3.39 -24.76 35.48
N LYS A 152 2.24 -24.11 35.70
CA LYS A 152 1.28 -24.51 36.73
C LYS A 152 0.75 -25.93 36.53
N LEU A 153 0.43 -26.31 35.30
CA LEU A 153 -0.03 -27.67 34.99
C LEU A 153 1.08 -28.71 35.24
N LEU A 154 2.34 -28.37 34.96
CA LEU A 154 3.49 -29.24 35.25
C LEU A 154 3.70 -29.38 36.76
N GLU A 155 3.65 -28.29 37.51
CA GLU A 155 3.76 -28.31 38.98
C GLU A 155 2.63 -29.11 39.64
N GLU A 156 1.39 -28.95 39.16
CA GLU A 156 0.24 -29.71 39.64
C GLU A 156 0.41 -31.21 39.34
N ASN A 157 0.89 -31.57 38.14
CA ASN A 157 1.19 -32.96 37.79
C ASN A 157 2.30 -33.54 38.66
N GLU A 158 3.35 -32.77 38.96
CA GLU A 158 4.45 -33.21 39.82
C GLU A 158 4.02 -33.39 41.28
N LYS A 159 3.16 -32.50 41.81
CA LYS A 159 2.59 -32.65 43.17
C LYS A 159 1.71 -33.91 43.26
N LEU A 160 0.82 -34.11 42.28
CA LEU A 160 -0.01 -35.31 42.18
C LEU A 160 0.82 -36.60 42.06
N LYS A 161 2.01 -36.56 41.42
CA LYS A 161 2.93 -37.71 41.34
C LYS A 161 3.71 -37.97 42.63
N LYS A 162 4.04 -36.94 43.42
CA LYS A 162 4.82 -37.08 44.67
C LYS A 162 3.98 -37.57 45.85
N GLU A 163 2.66 -37.44 45.82
CA GLU A 163 1.76 -37.83 46.91
C GLU A 163 1.22 -39.29 46.83
N GLY A 164 1.77 -40.18 46.01
CA GLY A 164 1.10 -41.47 45.70
C GLY A 164 0.99 -42.50 46.84
N PRO A 165 0.21 -43.60 46.67
CA PRO A 165 -0.78 -43.90 45.61
C PRO A 165 -2.17 -44.29 46.17
N GLY A 166 -3.25 -44.06 45.41
CA GLY A 166 -4.61 -44.41 45.87
C GLY A 166 -5.67 -44.47 44.77
N ALA A 167 -5.63 -45.53 43.97
CA ALA A 167 -6.74 -46.37 43.48
C ALA A 167 -8.13 -45.79 43.06
N GLU A 168 -8.33 -44.48 42.88
CA GLU A 168 -9.59 -43.94 42.33
C GLU A 168 -9.46 -43.39 40.91
N ASN A 169 -8.24 -43.20 40.39
CA ASN A 169 -8.02 -42.58 39.08
C ASN A 169 -7.65 -43.54 37.96
N ASP A 170 -7.57 -44.86 38.16
CA ASP A 170 -7.17 -45.78 37.07
C ASP A 170 -8.11 -45.68 35.87
N ALA A 171 -9.42 -45.53 36.10
CA ALA A 171 -10.40 -45.33 35.03
C ALA A 171 -10.29 -43.96 34.33
N GLU A 172 -9.80 -42.92 35.02
CA GLU A 172 -9.63 -41.57 34.44
C GLU A 172 -8.27 -41.42 33.75
N LEU A 173 -7.23 -42.06 34.29
CA LEU A 173 -5.90 -42.18 33.70
C LEU A 173 -5.94 -43.05 32.44
N GLU A 174 -6.73 -44.12 32.44
CA GLU A 174 -7.00 -44.97 31.27
C GLU A 174 -7.78 -44.18 30.21
N LYS A 175 -8.84 -43.45 30.57
CA LYS A 175 -9.55 -42.54 29.64
C LYS A 175 -8.66 -41.41 29.11
N LEU A 176 -7.75 -40.87 29.91
CA LEU A 176 -6.78 -39.87 29.45
C LEU A 176 -5.74 -40.50 28.53
N ARG A 177 -5.25 -41.70 28.83
CA ARG A 177 -4.36 -42.46 27.94
C ARG A 177 -5.04 -42.79 26.63
N ASP A 178 -6.31 -43.18 26.63
CA ASP A 178 -7.10 -43.43 25.43
C ASP A 178 -7.32 -42.15 24.61
N LYS A 179 -7.62 -41.02 25.26
CA LYS A 179 -7.72 -39.72 24.58
C LYS A 179 -6.40 -39.27 23.98
N VAL A 180 -5.28 -39.47 24.69
CA VAL A 180 -3.93 -39.14 24.19
C VAL A 180 -3.56 -40.07 23.04
N ALA A 181 -3.88 -41.36 23.13
CA ALA A 181 -3.65 -42.33 22.05
C ALA A 181 -4.51 -42.02 20.81
N ASN A 182 -5.78 -41.68 20.99
CA ASN A 182 -6.65 -41.24 19.88
C ASN A 182 -6.18 -39.93 19.26
N LYS A 183 -5.80 -38.94 20.07
CA LYS A 183 -5.25 -37.68 19.54
C LYS A 183 -3.93 -37.86 18.82
N ASN A 184 -3.06 -38.77 19.29
CA ASN A 184 -1.83 -39.09 18.57
C ASN A 184 -2.12 -39.80 17.24
N LYS A 185 -3.10 -40.71 17.20
CA LYS A 185 -3.56 -41.30 15.93
C LYS A 185 -4.12 -40.23 14.97
N GLU A 186 -4.98 -39.33 15.46
CA GLU A 186 -5.49 -38.22 14.65
C GLU A 186 -4.38 -37.29 14.17
N LEU A 187 -3.36 -37.05 15.00
CA LEU A 187 -2.18 -36.25 14.65
C LEU A 187 -1.37 -36.93 13.54
N ASP A 188 -1.15 -38.24 13.62
CA ASP A 188 -0.41 -38.99 12.61
C ASP A 188 -1.21 -39.09 11.30
N GLU A 189 -2.52 -39.33 11.36
CA GLU A 189 -3.39 -39.25 10.18
C GLU A 189 -3.40 -37.84 9.54
N ALA A 190 -3.36 -36.79 10.35
CA ALA A 190 -3.28 -35.42 9.85
C ALA A 190 -1.92 -35.11 9.20
N LYS A 191 -0.82 -35.65 9.74
CA LYS A 191 0.52 -35.54 9.14
C LYS A 191 0.59 -36.29 7.80
N ASP A 192 0.03 -37.49 7.72
CA ASP A 192 -0.02 -38.27 6.48
C ASP A 192 -0.83 -37.55 5.40
N LYS A 193 -1.98 -36.94 5.78
CA LYS A 193 -2.76 -36.09 4.86
C LYS A 193 -1.98 -34.87 4.40
N LEU A 194 -1.22 -34.22 5.29
CA LEU A 194 -0.38 -33.08 4.92
C LEU A 194 0.73 -33.48 3.94
N LEU A 195 1.40 -34.61 4.17
CA LEU A 195 2.42 -35.13 3.26
C LEU A 195 1.84 -35.45 1.88
N HIS A 196 0.66 -36.08 1.83
CA HIS A 196 -0.04 -36.32 0.56
C HIS A 196 -0.41 -35.01 -0.15
N LEU A 197 -0.94 -34.03 0.58
CA LEU A 197 -1.32 -32.74 0.02
C LEU A 197 -0.11 -31.95 -0.50
N GLU A 198 1.04 -32.04 0.18
CA GLU A 198 2.28 -31.41 -0.27
C GLU A 198 2.80 -32.08 -1.55
N ALA A 199 2.74 -33.40 -1.65
CA ALA A 199 3.07 -34.14 -2.86
C ALA A 199 2.15 -33.75 -4.04
N ASP A 200 0.84 -33.65 -3.81
CA ASP A 200 -0.14 -33.21 -4.82
C ASP A 200 0.13 -31.77 -5.27
N LEU A 201 0.45 -30.87 -4.35
CA LEU A 201 0.79 -29.48 -4.67
C LEU A 201 2.05 -29.42 -5.54
N GLN A 202 3.07 -30.20 -5.22
CA GLN A 202 4.27 -30.31 -6.05
C GLN A 202 3.97 -30.88 -7.44
N ALA A 203 3.09 -31.88 -7.54
CA ALA A 203 2.67 -32.46 -8.81
C ALA A 203 1.90 -31.43 -9.67
N VAL A 204 0.94 -30.72 -9.08
CA VAL A 204 0.19 -29.63 -9.74
C VAL A 204 1.13 -28.52 -10.18
N LYS A 205 2.12 -28.15 -9.35
CA LYS A 205 3.12 -27.15 -9.70
C LYS A 205 3.97 -27.57 -10.90
N LYS A 206 4.40 -28.83 -10.95
CA LYS A 206 5.14 -29.38 -12.11
C LYS A 206 4.26 -29.41 -13.37
N GLN A 207 2.98 -29.78 -13.25
CA GLN A 207 2.05 -29.72 -14.37
C GLN A 207 1.85 -28.28 -14.87
N ALA A 208 1.63 -27.32 -13.97
CA ALA A 208 1.48 -25.91 -14.33
C ALA A 208 2.73 -25.36 -15.01
N GLN A 209 3.92 -25.71 -14.53
CA GLN A 209 5.18 -25.37 -15.19
C GLN A 209 5.27 -25.99 -16.60
N GLY A 210 4.92 -27.27 -16.75
CA GLY A 210 4.88 -27.96 -18.03
C GLY A 210 3.96 -27.27 -19.04
N VAL A 211 2.73 -26.93 -18.62
CA VAL A 211 1.75 -26.18 -19.43
C VAL A 211 2.32 -24.82 -19.83
N ASN A 212 2.98 -24.11 -18.93
CA ASN A 212 3.55 -22.80 -19.24
C ASN A 212 4.66 -22.88 -20.30
N THR A 213 5.52 -23.91 -20.25
CA THR A 213 6.52 -24.17 -21.29
C THR A 213 5.90 -24.49 -22.65
N GLU A 214 4.84 -25.29 -22.70
CA GLU A 214 4.13 -25.59 -23.95
C GLU A 214 3.43 -24.33 -24.49
N TYR A 215 2.89 -23.50 -23.62
CA TYR A 215 2.30 -22.21 -23.99
C TYR A 215 3.36 -21.27 -24.60
N ASP A 216 4.53 -21.15 -23.98
CA ASP A 216 5.65 -20.35 -24.52
C ASP A 216 6.16 -20.90 -25.87
N ARG A 217 6.19 -22.22 -26.03
CA ARG A 217 6.52 -22.86 -27.31
C ARG A 217 5.49 -22.53 -28.38
N LEU A 218 4.20 -22.67 -28.06
CA LEU A 218 3.11 -22.39 -28.98
C LEU A 218 3.11 -20.93 -29.41
N LEU A 219 3.35 -19.98 -28.49
CA LEU A 219 3.50 -18.56 -28.81
C LEU A 219 4.64 -18.30 -29.79
N LYS A 220 5.79 -18.97 -29.64
CA LYS A 220 6.91 -18.86 -30.58
C LYS A 220 6.57 -19.43 -31.95
N GLU A 221 5.90 -20.58 -32.01
CA GLU A 221 5.43 -21.16 -33.27
C GLU A 221 4.40 -20.26 -33.94
N HIS A 222 3.48 -19.67 -33.18
CA HIS A 222 2.50 -18.70 -33.68
C HIS A 222 3.16 -17.43 -34.24
N SER A 223 4.17 -16.89 -33.54
CA SER A 223 4.95 -15.73 -33.99
C SER A 223 5.66 -16.00 -35.32
N LYS A 224 6.32 -17.16 -35.44
CA LYS A 224 7.00 -17.57 -36.68
C LYS A 224 6.04 -17.72 -37.85
N LEU A 225 4.91 -18.40 -37.63
CA LEU A 225 3.89 -18.56 -38.66
C LEU A 225 3.29 -17.22 -39.09
N GLN A 226 3.15 -16.27 -38.16
CA GLN A 226 2.66 -14.93 -38.47
C GLN A 226 3.68 -14.12 -39.28
N GLU A 227 4.97 -14.19 -38.95
CA GLU A 227 6.07 -13.62 -39.74
C GLU A 227 6.14 -14.23 -41.15
N GLU A 228 6.01 -15.56 -41.27
CA GLU A 228 5.98 -16.25 -42.57
C GLU A 228 4.76 -15.85 -43.41
N LEU A 229 3.59 -15.70 -42.77
CA LEU A 229 2.37 -15.22 -43.44
C LEU A 229 2.52 -13.77 -43.91
N GLU A 230 3.12 -12.89 -43.10
CA GLU A 230 3.38 -11.50 -43.47
C GLU A 230 4.42 -11.41 -44.60
N ALA A 231 5.47 -12.22 -44.57
CA ALA A 231 6.45 -12.31 -45.65
C ALA A 231 5.83 -12.85 -46.96
N ALA A 232 4.95 -13.86 -46.86
CA ALA A 232 4.22 -14.39 -48.02
C ALA A 232 3.23 -13.37 -48.61
N LYS A 233 2.59 -12.54 -47.76
CA LYS A 233 1.72 -11.43 -48.21
C LYS A 233 2.51 -10.24 -48.76
N GLY A 234 3.72 -9.98 -48.26
CA GLY A 234 4.62 -8.94 -48.76
C GLY A 234 5.34 -9.29 -50.06
N GLY A 235 5.41 -10.57 -50.42
CA GLY A 235 6.06 -11.06 -51.64
C GLY A 235 5.19 -11.05 -52.91
N ASP A 236 3.89 -10.78 -52.80
CA ASP A 236 2.95 -10.75 -53.96
C ASP A 236 2.81 -9.35 -54.58
N GLY A 237 3.57 -8.36 -54.09
CA GLY A 237 3.51 -6.96 -54.52
C GLY A 237 4.55 -6.51 -55.56
N ASP A 238 5.54 -7.33 -55.90
CA ASP A 238 6.72 -6.88 -56.69
C ASP A 238 6.90 -7.62 -58.03
N LYS A 239 5.79 -7.81 -58.77
CA LYS A 239 5.81 -8.18 -60.20
C LYS A 239 4.75 -7.42 -60.99
N LYS A 240 4.92 -6.10 -61.07
CA LYS A 240 4.41 -5.25 -62.16
C LYS A 240 5.20 -3.95 -62.13
N ASP A 241 6.24 -3.89 -62.93
CA ASP A 241 6.68 -2.71 -63.70
C ASP A 241 8.00 -3.06 -64.39
N ASP A 242 7.86 -3.64 -65.59
CA ASP A 242 8.67 -3.37 -66.80
C ASP A 242 7.96 -3.98 -68.02
#